data_AF-A0A1M3EWE5-F1
#
_entry.id   AF-A0A1M3EWE5-F1
#
_cell.length_a   1.000
_cell.length_b   1.000
_cell.length_c   1.000
_cell.angle_alpha   90.00
_cell.angle_beta   90.00
_cell.angle_gamma   90.00
#
_symmetry.space_group_name_H-M   'P 1'
#
loop_
_entity.id
_entity.type
_entity.pdbx_description
1 polymer ?
#
loop_
_entity_poly.entity_id
_entity_poly.type
_entity_poly.pdbx_seq_one_letter_code
_entity_poly.pdbx_strand_id
1 'polypeptide(L)'
;MSDTAVLAIVTAVGGASWIATIVRAWLDHRDRTTAREADADNRFTGRLERRLEATERRLSTVENDLEDERTFTSLLVVALARAGIPIPDRPTRR
;
A
#
# COMPACT_ATOMS: atom_id res chain seq x y z
N MET A 1 -30.15 -60.90 8.75
CA MET A 1 -29.51 -59.66 9.20
C MET A 1 -30.63 -58.71 9.57
N SER A 2 -30.69 -58.29 10.82
CA SER A 2 -31.81 -57.51 11.38
C SER A 2 -31.82 -56.09 10.82
N ASP A 3 -33.01 -55.54 10.55
CA ASP A 3 -33.23 -54.18 10.00
C ASP A 3 -32.52 -53.08 10.79
N THR A 4 -32.26 -53.32 12.09
CA THR A 4 -31.45 -52.47 12.96
C THR A 4 -30.02 -52.26 12.49
N ALA A 5 -29.39 -53.27 11.87
CA ALA A 5 -28.03 -53.15 11.35
C ALA A 5 -27.98 -52.25 10.10
N VAL A 6 -28.99 -52.34 9.24
CA VAL A 6 -29.11 -51.49 8.04
C VAL A 6 -29.38 -50.05 8.42
N LEU A 7 -30.28 -49.82 9.39
CA LEU A 7 -30.59 -48.47 9.89
C LEU A 7 -29.37 -47.80 10.52
N ALA A 8 -28.57 -48.55 11.30
CA ALA A 8 -27.34 -48.07 11.93
C ALA A 8 -26.27 -47.67 10.89
N ILE A 9 -26.14 -48.44 9.81
CA ILE A 9 -25.21 -48.11 8.71
C ILE A 9 -25.67 -46.86 7.96
N VAL A 10 -26.97 -46.75 7.66
CA VAL A 10 -27.53 -45.58 6.96
C VAL A 10 -27.42 -44.31 7.81
N THR A 11 -27.65 -44.40 9.12
CA THR A 11 -27.46 -43.25 10.04
C THR A 11 -26.00 -42.93 10.29
N ALA A 12 -25.09 -43.92 10.32
CA ALA A 12 -23.66 -43.66 10.43
C ALA A 12 -23.08 -43.03 9.16
N VAL A 13 -23.49 -43.51 7.97
CA VAL A 13 -23.04 -42.97 6.67
C VAL A 13 -23.67 -41.60 6.40
N GLY A 14 -24.98 -41.44 6.65
CA GLY A 14 -25.67 -40.14 6.57
C GLY A 14 -25.14 -39.15 7.59
N GLY A 15 -24.83 -39.63 8.80
CA GLY A 15 -24.19 -38.92 9.90
C GLY A 15 -22.79 -38.41 9.58
N ALA A 16 -21.95 -39.24 8.95
CA ALA A 16 -20.62 -38.82 8.53
C ALA A 16 -20.66 -37.83 7.35
N SER A 17 -21.65 -37.97 6.47
CA SER A 17 -21.79 -37.14 5.27
C SER A 17 -22.14 -35.68 5.60
N TRP A 18 -23.04 -35.42 6.56
CA TRP A 18 -23.38 -34.03 6.94
C TRP A 18 -22.24 -33.34 7.71
N ILE A 19 -21.45 -34.08 8.48
CA ILE A 19 -20.26 -33.54 9.16
C ILE A 19 -19.20 -33.14 8.11
N ALA A 20 -19.00 -33.98 7.10
CA ALA A 20 -18.05 -33.70 6.01
C ALA A 20 -18.45 -32.45 5.21
N THR A 21 -19.73 -32.24 4.94
CA THR A 21 -20.19 -31.03 4.23
C THR A 21 -20.03 -29.77 5.08
N ILE A 22 -20.28 -29.83 6.40
CA ILE A 22 -20.05 -28.70 7.30
C ILE A 22 -18.57 -28.35 7.39
N VAL A 23 -17.69 -29.35 7.56
CA VAL A 23 -16.23 -29.11 7.61
C VAL A 23 -15.75 -28.49 6.30
N ARG A 24 -16.23 -28.99 5.15
CA ARG A 24 -15.90 -28.42 3.85
C ARG A 24 -16.41 -26.98 3.72
N ALA A 25 -17.63 -26.70 4.15
CA ALA A 25 -18.19 -25.34 4.14
C ALA A 25 -17.42 -24.39 5.07
N TRP A 26 -16.96 -24.87 6.22
CA TRP A 26 -16.14 -24.09 7.15
C TRP A 26 -14.74 -23.79 6.59
N LEU A 27 -14.09 -24.77 5.97
CA LEU A 27 -12.81 -24.57 5.27
C LEU A 27 -12.96 -23.60 4.10
N ASP A 28 -13.99 -23.77 3.29
CA ASP A 28 -14.31 -22.90 2.16
C ASP A 28 -14.67 -21.46 2.61
N HIS A 29 -15.30 -21.31 3.78
CA HIS A 29 -15.50 -20.00 4.40
C HIS A 29 -14.17 -19.38 4.86
N ARG A 30 -13.31 -20.17 5.51
CA ARG A 30 -11.99 -19.73 5.97
C ARG A 30 -11.10 -19.28 4.82
N ASP A 31 -11.07 -20.05 3.73
CA ASP A 31 -10.30 -19.73 2.52
C ASP A 31 -10.81 -18.46 1.84
N ARG A 32 -12.12 -18.23 1.84
CA ARG A 32 -12.70 -16.97 1.37
C ARG A 32 -12.33 -15.78 2.26
N THR A 33 -12.27 -15.98 3.58
CA THR A 33 -11.88 -14.89 4.50
C THR A 33 -10.40 -14.52 4.33
N THR A 34 -9.51 -15.50 4.24
CA THR A 34 -8.07 -15.25 4.03
C THR A 34 -7.80 -14.63 2.66
N ALA A 35 -8.53 -15.04 1.61
CA ALA A 35 -8.43 -14.40 0.30
C ALA A 35 -8.87 -12.93 0.33
N ARG A 36 -9.92 -12.59 1.09
CA ARG A 36 -10.39 -11.21 1.26
C ARG A 36 -9.42 -10.35 2.06
N GLU A 37 -8.79 -10.91 3.09
CA GLU A 37 -7.74 -10.24 3.86
C GLU A 37 -6.52 -9.95 3.00
N ALA A 38 -6.05 -10.93 2.22
CA ALA A 38 -4.94 -10.75 1.28
C ALA A 38 -5.26 -9.68 0.21
N ASP A 39 -6.49 -9.66 -0.32
CA ASP A 39 -6.93 -8.61 -1.25
C ASP A 39 -6.96 -7.22 -0.60
N ALA A 40 -7.38 -7.12 0.66
CA ALA A 40 -7.40 -5.86 1.40
C ALA A 40 -5.99 -5.33 1.66
N ASP A 41 -5.07 -6.21 2.07
CA ASP A 41 -3.66 -5.89 2.28
C ASP A 41 -2.96 -5.46 0.99
N ASN A 42 -3.22 -6.16 -0.12
CA ASN A 42 -2.70 -5.77 -1.43
C ASN A 42 -3.18 -4.38 -1.85
N ARG A 43 -4.46 -4.06 -1.65
CA ARG A 43 -5.00 -2.72 -1.94
C ARG A 43 -4.44 -1.65 -1.00
N PHE A 44 -4.21 -1.99 0.27
CA PHE A 44 -3.62 -1.06 1.23
C PHE A 44 -2.17 -0.74 0.87
N THR A 45 -1.37 -1.77 0.61
CA THR A 45 0.03 -1.67 0.18
C THR A 45 0.14 -0.86 -1.12
N GLY A 46 -0.65 -1.20 -2.14
CA GLY A 46 -0.65 -0.45 -3.41
C GLY A 46 -1.09 1.02 -3.26
N ARG A 47 -1.93 1.35 -2.28
CA ARG A 47 -2.25 2.77 -1.97
C ARG A 47 -1.09 3.49 -1.31
N LEU A 48 -0.37 2.83 -0.39
CA LEU A 48 0.80 3.40 0.25
C LEU A 48 1.93 3.63 -0.75
N GLU A 49 2.22 2.65 -1.60
CA GLU A 49 3.24 2.76 -2.65
C GLU A 49 2.97 3.95 -3.57
N ARG A 50 1.74 4.11 -4.06
CA ARG A 50 1.36 5.27 -4.90
C ARG A 50 1.52 6.60 -4.18
N ARG A 51 1.18 6.66 -2.89
CA ARG A 51 1.34 7.89 -2.09
C ARG A 51 2.81 8.22 -1.87
N LEU A 52 3.64 7.21 -1.63
CA LEU A 52 5.07 7.35 -1.46
C LEU A 52 5.70 7.84 -2.75
N GLU A 53 5.42 7.17 -3.87
CA GLU A 53 5.90 7.55 -5.21
C GLU A 53 5.45 8.97 -5.61
N ALA A 54 4.20 9.36 -5.31
CA ALA A 54 3.74 10.73 -5.55
C ALA A 54 4.46 11.76 -4.68
N THR A 55 4.81 11.40 -3.45
CA THR A 55 5.54 12.28 -2.52
C THR A 55 7.00 12.42 -2.95
N GLU A 56 7.64 11.33 -3.37
CA GLU A 56 9.00 11.33 -3.92
C GLU A 56 9.11 12.17 -5.19
N ARG A 57 8.16 12.03 -6.12
CA ARG A 57 8.11 12.88 -7.32
C ARG A 57 8.00 14.37 -6.95
N ARG A 58 7.12 14.71 -6.01
CA ARG A 58 6.96 16.10 -5.55
C ARG A 58 8.22 16.64 -4.89
N LEU A 59 8.88 15.82 -4.07
CA LEU A 59 10.13 16.19 -3.41
C LEU A 59 11.21 16.46 -4.46
N SER A 60 11.36 15.57 -5.44
CA SER A 60 12.31 15.74 -6.55
C SER A 60 12.02 17.01 -7.36
N THR A 61 10.75 17.31 -7.64
CA THR A 61 10.39 18.58 -8.31
C THR A 61 10.82 19.79 -7.49
N VAL A 62 10.52 19.81 -6.19
CA VAL A 62 10.89 20.92 -5.30
C VAL A 62 12.41 21.06 -5.17
N GLU A 63 13.15 19.96 -5.14
CA GLU A 63 14.61 19.97 -5.11
C GLU A 63 15.20 20.56 -6.39
N ASN A 64 14.67 20.18 -7.56
CA ASN A 64 15.09 20.75 -8.84
C ASN A 64 14.78 22.25 -8.92
N ASP A 65 13.55 22.64 -8.57
CA ASP A 65 13.15 24.06 -8.55
C ASP A 65 14.05 24.89 -7.63
N LEU A 66 14.42 24.34 -6.47
CA LEU A 66 15.33 25.01 -5.53
C LEU A 66 16.75 25.15 -6.10
N GLU A 67 17.23 24.16 -6.85
CA GLU A 67 18.55 24.20 -7.47
C GLU A 67 18.60 25.20 -8.64
N ASP A 68 17.53 25.27 -9.43
CA ASP A 68 17.37 26.28 -10.49
C ASP A 68 17.35 27.69 -9.91
N GLU A 69 16.60 27.91 -8.82
CA GLU A 69 16.54 29.21 -8.13
C GLU A 69 17.92 29.62 -7.55
N ARG A 70 18.67 28.66 -7.01
CA ARG A 70 20.04 28.89 -6.52
C ARG A 70 20.98 29.28 -7.65
N THR A 71 20.88 28.57 -8.78
CA THR A 71 21.69 28.85 -9.97
C THR A 71 21.37 30.25 -10.50
N PHE A 72 20.08 30.57 -10.63
CA PHE A 72 19.63 31.90 -11.04
C PHE A 72 20.15 32.99 -10.09
N THR A 73 19.99 32.79 -8.78
CA THR A 73 20.49 33.73 -7.76
C THR A 73 22.00 33.93 -7.87
N SER A 74 22.77 32.85 -8.06
CA SER A 74 24.22 32.94 -8.23
C SER A 74 24.60 33.76 -9.46
N LEU A 75 23.94 33.52 -10.59
CA LEU A 75 24.17 34.28 -11.83
C LEU A 75 23.79 35.76 -11.67
N LEU A 76 22.67 36.04 -10.99
CA LEU A 76 22.24 37.41 -10.71
C LEU A 76 23.26 38.15 -9.84
N VAL A 77 23.78 37.52 -8.79
CA VAL A 77 24.81 38.11 -7.92
C VAL A 77 26.07 38.45 -8.72
N VAL A 78 26.52 37.53 -9.60
CA VAL A 78 27.67 37.79 -10.48
C VAL A 78 27.39 38.96 -11.44
N ALA A 79 26.19 39.04 -12.00
CA ALA A 79 25.80 40.13 -12.88
C ALA A 79 25.75 41.49 -12.16
N LEU A 80 25.21 41.53 -10.94
CA LEU A 80 25.18 42.73 -10.10
C LEU A 80 26.59 43.20 -9.73
N ALA A 81 27.45 42.27 -9.31
CA ALA A 81 28.85 42.55 -9.02
C ALA A 81 29.58 43.16 -10.24
N ARG A 82 29.35 42.59 -11.42
CA ARG A 82 29.91 43.10 -12.69
C ARG A 82 29.39 44.49 -13.04
N ALA A 83 28.14 44.81 -12.69
CA ALA A 83 27.55 46.12 -12.89
C ALA A 83 27.97 47.16 -11.84
N GLY A 84 28.76 46.75 -10.82
CA GLY A 84 29.13 47.62 -9.70
C GLY A 84 27.97 47.95 -8.76
N ILE A 85 26.88 47.17 -8.81
CA ILE A 85 25.71 47.34 -7.95
C ILE A 85 25.97 46.59 -6.63
N PRO A 86 25.71 47.20 -5.46
CA PRO A 86 25.88 46.51 -4.19
C PRO A 86 24.98 45.27 -4.10
N ILE A 87 25.55 44.15 -3.66
CA ILE A 87 24.85 42.88 -3.51
C ILE A 87 24.03 42.91 -2.22
N PRO A 88 22.73 42.56 -2.25
CA PRO A 88 21.91 42.51 -1.05
C PRO A 88 22.37 41.42 -0.08
N ASP A 89 22.33 41.72 1.22
CA ASP A 89 22.67 40.76 2.27
C ASP A 89 21.69 39.59 2.32
N ARG A 90 22.21 38.40 2.62
CA ARG A 90 21.37 37.20 2.75
C ARG A 90 20.45 37.35 3.97
N PRO A 91 19.13 37.14 3.83
CA PRO A 91 18.24 37.12 4.99
C PRO A 91 18.67 35.98 5.92
N THR A 92 19.17 36.34 7.10
CA THR A 92 19.48 35.38 8.16
C THR A 92 18.18 34.98 8.83
N ARG A 93 17.85 33.69 8.77
CA ARG A 93 16.68 33.14 9.46
C ARG A 93 16.97 33.17 10.97
N ARG A 94 16.30 34.06 11.71
CA ARG A 94 16.27 34.03 13.18
C ARG A 94 15.40 32.90 13.68
#